data_AF-I3KKK0-F1
#
_entry.id   AF-I3KKK0-F1
#
_cell.length_a   1.000
_cell.length_b   1.000
_cell.length_c   1.000
_cell.angle_alpha   90.00
_cell.angle_beta   90.00
_cell.angle_gamma   90.00
#
_symmetry.space_group_name_H-M   'P 1'
#
loop_
_entity.id
_entity.type
_entity.pdbx_description
1 polymer ?
#
loop_
_entity_poly.entity_id
_entity_poly.type
_entity_poly.pdbx_seq_one_letter_code
_entity_poly.pdbx_strand_id
1 'polypeptide(L)'
;DMAELLKIKREFEEFQKEYCCRNREAEENREKENQAATQIQSWFRGCKVRAYLSHLHKKAIIIQKIWRGFTARAHVRQMVKAAYFIMKMNFYEEMAVRIQRRWRGFFVRKHIHNFYARKKYMEGLVMKNELVRRELDQLEELQKRERDCLDMVKEHTAKVYQAQRLHHLLSTKQCPGVFNSPFRPAPHEMELLLRQVKYQAPTRLASRGKACLLGIPSSTSSSFPATLGSPLIKTSRTYSSRPILPPIGNKKQQVMMVKTLAIKDINK
;
A
#
# COMPACT_ATOMS: atom_id res chain seq x y z
N ASP A 1 127.29 -69.61 -18.22
CA ASP A 1 128.11 -68.41 -18.03
C ASP A 1 127.53 -67.45 -17.02
N MET A 2 128.37 -66.92 -16.14
CA MET A 2 128.00 -65.90 -15.15
C MET A 2 127.41 -64.62 -15.78
N ALA A 3 127.71 -64.37 -17.06
CA ALA A 3 127.22 -63.22 -17.81
C ALA A 3 125.70 -63.25 -18.07
N GLU A 4 125.11 -64.40 -18.41
CA GLU A 4 123.66 -64.52 -18.64
C GLU A 4 122.86 -64.38 -17.34
N LEU A 5 123.35 -64.97 -16.25
CA LEU A 5 122.68 -64.91 -14.95
C LEU A 5 122.67 -63.48 -14.38
N LEU A 6 123.72 -62.71 -14.65
CA LEU A 6 123.80 -61.28 -14.36
C LEU A 6 122.93 -60.41 -15.29
N LYS A 7 122.62 -60.90 -16.50
CA LYS A 7 121.71 -60.21 -17.43
C LYS A 7 120.25 -60.39 -16.99
N ILE A 8 119.85 -61.62 -16.67
CA ILE A 8 118.51 -61.94 -16.16
C ILE A 8 118.25 -61.22 -14.82
N LYS A 9 119.24 -61.15 -13.92
CA LYS A 9 119.12 -60.35 -12.69
C LYS A 9 118.87 -58.88 -12.96
N ARG A 10 119.59 -58.29 -13.91
CA ARG A 10 119.41 -56.88 -14.29
C ARG A 10 118.04 -56.63 -14.91
N GLU A 11 117.60 -57.49 -15.81
CA GLU A 11 116.26 -57.41 -16.42
C GLU A 11 115.14 -57.56 -15.37
N PHE A 12 115.32 -58.45 -14.38
CA PHE A 12 114.37 -58.60 -13.28
C PHE A 12 114.35 -57.37 -12.35
N GLU A 13 115.51 -56.79 -12.03
CA GLU A 13 115.61 -55.57 -11.25
C GLU A 13 115.01 -54.36 -11.98
N GLU A 14 115.18 -54.29 -13.30
CA GLU A 14 114.61 -53.25 -14.15
C GLU A 14 113.09 -53.38 -14.25
N PHE A 15 112.58 -54.61 -14.41
CA PHE A 15 111.15 -54.90 -14.35
C PHE A 15 110.53 -54.55 -12.99
N GLN A 16 111.21 -54.87 -11.87
CA GLN A 16 110.73 -54.48 -10.54
C GLN A 16 110.69 -52.96 -10.36
N LYS A 17 111.70 -52.24 -10.85
CA LYS A 17 111.72 -50.78 -10.82
C LYS A 17 110.59 -50.18 -11.64
N GLU A 18 110.36 -50.68 -12.86
CA GLU A 18 109.26 -50.23 -13.71
C GLU A 18 107.90 -50.49 -13.05
N TYR A 19 107.68 -51.69 -12.51
CA TYR A 19 106.46 -52.03 -11.80
C TYR A 19 106.21 -51.11 -10.58
N CYS A 20 107.26 -50.83 -9.80
CA CYS A 20 107.18 -49.94 -8.65
C CYS A 20 106.87 -48.49 -9.06
N CYS A 21 107.53 -47.98 -10.12
CA CYS A 21 107.25 -46.65 -10.67
C CYS A 21 105.81 -46.53 -11.17
N ARG A 22 105.30 -47.52 -11.91
CA ARG A 22 103.91 -47.54 -12.39
C ARG A 22 102.89 -47.57 -11.25
N ASN A 23 103.14 -48.36 -10.20
CA ASN A 23 102.25 -48.38 -9.03
C ASN A 23 102.28 -47.05 -8.28
N ARG A 24 103.43 -46.37 -8.21
CA ARG A 24 103.55 -45.05 -7.59
C ARG A 24 102.77 -43.99 -8.36
N GLU A 25 102.91 -43.93 -9.68
CA GLU A 25 102.14 -43.02 -10.54
C GLU A 25 100.63 -43.30 -10.45
N ALA A 26 100.23 -44.57 -10.40
CA ALA A 26 98.83 -44.95 -10.23
C ALA A 26 98.28 -44.47 -8.88
N GLU A 27 99.02 -44.64 -7.79
CA GLU A 27 98.59 -44.20 -6.45
C GLU A 27 98.55 -42.67 -6.33
N GLU A 28 99.51 -41.96 -6.94
CA GLU A 28 99.53 -40.48 -7.01
C GLU A 28 98.35 -39.91 -7.81
N ASN A 29 97.88 -40.62 -8.85
CA ASN A 29 96.74 -40.18 -9.67
C ASN A 29 95.38 -40.69 -9.17
N ARG A 30 95.35 -41.74 -8.34
CA ARG A 30 94.12 -42.38 -7.84
C ARG A 30 93.10 -41.39 -7.28
N GLU A 31 93.55 -40.44 -6.46
CA GLU A 31 92.65 -39.48 -5.85
C GLU A 31 92.06 -38.50 -6.88
N LYS A 32 92.88 -38.02 -7.83
CA LYS A 32 92.44 -37.12 -8.90
C LYS A 32 91.42 -37.81 -9.81
N GLU A 33 91.68 -39.06 -10.18
CA GLU A 33 90.77 -39.89 -10.98
C GLU A 33 89.44 -40.13 -10.25
N ASN A 34 89.49 -40.48 -8.96
CA ASN A 34 88.30 -40.68 -8.14
C ASN A 34 87.48 -39.39 -7.98
N GLN A 35 88.13 -38.24 -7.79
CA GLN A 35 87.45 -36.94 -7.73
C GLN A 35 86.78 -36.60 -9.05
N ALA A 36 87.47 -36.77 -10.18
CA ALA A 36 86.91 -36.56 -11.51
C ALA A 36 85.72 -37.50 -11.77
N ALA A 37 85.86 -38.78 -11.44
CA ALA A 37 84.78 -39.76 -11.55
C ALA A 37 83.57 -39.36 -10.69
N THR A 38 83.80 -38.90 -9.45
CA THR A 38 82.73 -38.44 -8.55
C THR A 38 82.02 -37.20 -9.08
N GLN A 39 82.75 -36.25 -9.68
CA GLN A 39 82.15 -35.08 -10.33
C GLN A 39 81.27 -35.48 -11.51
N ILE A 40 81.76 -36.34 -12.40
CA ILE A 40 80.99 -36.83 -13.56
C ILE A 40 79.73 -37.57 -13.08
N GLN A 41 79.88 -38.48 -12.11
CA GLN A 41 78.77 -39.26 -11.57
C GLN A 41 77.73 -38.38 -10.87
N SER A 42 78.15 -37.45 -10.02
CA SER A 42 77.23 -36.55 -9.31
C SER A 42 76.50 -35.62 -10.27
N TRP A 43 77.20 -35.08 -11.28
CA TRP A 43 76.59 -34.28 -12.34
C TRP A 43 75.54 -35.08 -13.12
N PHE A 44 75.87 -36.29 -13.56
CA PHE A 44 74.94 -37.15 -14.30
C PHE A 44 73.72 -37.53 -13.47
N ARG A 45 73.90 -37.92 -12.20
CA ARG A 45 72.80 -38.19 -11.26
C ARG A 45 71.89 -36.97 -11.12
N GLY A 46 72.47 -35.78 -10.98
CA GLY A 46 71.73 -34.51 -10.94
C GLY A 46 70.95 -34.23 -12.23
N CYS A 47 71.56 -34.44 -13.40
CA CYS A 47 70.90 -34.28 -14.70
C CYS A 47 69.68 -35.20 -14.83
N LYS A 48 69.81 -36.48 -14.43
CA LYS A 48 68.71 -37.45 -14.45
C LYS A 48 67.55 -37.00 -13.57
N VAL A 49 67.82 -36.58 -12.33
CA VAL A 49 66.79 -36.11 -11.38
C VAL A 49 66.11 -34.85 -11.88
N ARG A 50 66.86 -33.86 -12.38
CA ARG A 50 66.28 -32.61 -12.93
C ARG A 50 65.40 -32.86 -14.15
N ALA A 51 65.79 -33.77 -15.03
CA ALA A 51 64.97 -34.17 -16.18
C ALA A 51 63.66 -34.82 -15.72
N TYR A 52 63.72 -35.71 -14.73
CA TYR A 52 62.55 -36.36 -14.17
C TYR A 52 61.61 -35.35 -13.48
N LEU A 53 62.12 -34.45 -12.64
CA LEU A 53 61.31 -33.40 -12.01
C LEU A 53 60.66 -32.47 -13.05
N SER A 54 61.40 -32.10 -14.10
CA SER A 54 60.85 -31.29 -15.20
C SER A 54 59.71 -32.03 -15.91
N HIS A 55 59.82 -33.35 -16.09
CA HIS A 55 58.73 -34.17 -16.63
C HIS A 55 57.50 -34.16 -15.70
N LEU A 56 57.71 -34.38 -14.40
CA LEU A 56 56.64 -34.34 -13.40
C LEU A 56 55.93 -32.98 -13.35
N HIS A 57 56.68 -31.88 -13.36
CA HIS A 57 56.11 -30.53 -13.42
C HIS A 57 55.28 -30.31 -14.68
N LYS A 58 55.75 -30.75 -15.86
CA LYS A 58 54.95 -30.68 -17.10
C LYS A 58 53.63 -31.44 -16.95
N LYS A 59 53.64 -32.63 -16.37
CA LYS A 59 52.41 -33.42 -16.11
C LYS A 59 51.48 -32.70 -15.13
N ALA A 60 52.01 -32.17 -14.03
CA ALA A 60 51.24 -31.41 -13.06
C ALA A 60 50.58 -30.18 -13.69
N ILE A 61 51.32 -29.41 -14.50
CA ILE A 61 50.79 -28.25 -15.23
C ILE A 61 49.63 -28.64 -16.15
N ILE A 62 49.74 -29.77 -16.87
CA ILE A 62 48.67 -30.27 -17.74
C ILE A 62 47.41 -30.56 -16.93
N ILE A 63 47.53 -31.30 -15.82
CA ILE A 63 46.40 -31.62 -14.93
C ILE A 63 45.75 -30.34 -14.42
N GLN A 64 46.55 -29.41 -13.89
CA GLN A 64 46.04 -28.17 -13.33
C GLN A 64 45.40 -27.27 -14.39
N LYS A 65 45.96 -27.19 -15.61
CA LYS A 65 45.40 -26.45 -16.75
C LYS A 65 44.02 -26.99 -17.12
N ILE A 66 43.91 -28.32 -17.23
CA ILE A 66 42.65 -28.99 -17.55
C ILE A 66 41.61 -28.71 -16.45
N TRP A 67 42.01 -28.84 -15.17
CA TRP A 67 41.13 -28.60 -14.04
C TRP A 67 40.60 -27.17 -13.99
N ARG A 68 41.48 -26.16 -14.08
CA ARG A 68 41.08 -24.74 -14.11
C ARG A 68 40.09 -24.47 -15.24
N GLY A 69 40.33 -25.04 -16.43
CA GLY A 69 39.41 -24.94 -17.56
C GLY A 69 38.07 -25.63 -17.31
N PHE A 70 38.07 -26.82 -16.70
CA PHE A 70 36.84 -27.53 -16.34
C PHE A 70 35.99 -26.73 -15.36
N THR A 71 36.60 -26.23 -14.27
CA THR A 71 35.92 -25.45 -13.24
C THR A 71 35.32 -24.16 -13.80
N ALA A 72 36.09 -23.40 -14.59
CA ALA A 72 35.59 -22.19 -15.24
C ALA A 72 34.39 -22.48 -16.16
N ARG A 73 34.47 -23.53 -16.99
CA ARG A 73 33.36 -23.94 -17.86
C ARG A 73 32.15 -24.42 -17.06
N ALA A 74 32.34 -25.13 -15.96
CA ALA A 74 31.25 -25.57 -15.08
C ALA A 74 30.52 -24.37 -14.47
N HIS A 75 31.27 -23.38 -13.99
CA HIS A 75 30.72 -22.15 -13.45
C HIS A 75 29.89 -21.37 -14.48
N VAL A 76 30.45 -21.14 -15.67
CA VAL A 76 29.73 -20.45 -16.76
C VAL A 76 28.46 -21.19 -17.16
N ARG A 77 28.50 -22.53 -17.29
CA ARG A 77 27.29 -23.33 -17.57
C ARG A 77 26.20 -23.11 -16.52
N GLN A 78 26.57 -23.07 -15.25
CA GLN A 78 25.62 -22.83 -14.17
C GLN A 78 25.04 -21.41 -14.22
N MET A 79 25.87 -20.39 -14.49
CA MET A 79 25.42 -19.01 -14.66
C MET A 79 24.42 -18.88 -15.82
N VAL A 80 24.74 -19.46 -16.99
CA VAL A 80 23.86 -19.43 -18.17
C VAL A 80 22.53 -20.13 -17.87
N LYS A 81 22.57 -21.29 -17.21
CA LYS A 81 21.37 -22.02 -16.79
C LYS A 81 20.50 -21.15 -15.86
N ALA A 82 21.10 -20.51 -14.86
CA ALA A 82 20.39 -19.61 -13.95
C ALA A 82 19.78 -18.40 -14.68
N ALA A 83 20.55 -17.75 -15.55
CA ALA A 83 20.09 -16.62 -16.35
C ALA A 83 18.90 -16.99 -17.24
N TYR A 84 18.96 -18.16 -17.90
CA TYR A 84 17.85 -18.69 -18.70
C TYR A 84 16.59 -18.89 -17.85
N PHE A 85 16.70 -19.49 -16.66
CA PHE A 85 15.54 -19.71 -15.79
C PHE A 85 14.92 -18.39 -15.31
N ILE A 86 15.75 -17.40 -14.96
CA ILE A 86 15.27 -16.07 -14.57
C ILE A 86 14.52 -15.43 -15.73
N MET A 87 15.09 -15.43 -16.93
CA MET A 87 14.45 -14.87 -18.12
C MET A 87 13.10 -15.55 -18.41
N LYS A 88 13.07 -16.89 -18.36
CA LYS A 88 11.85 -17.67 -18.58
C LYS A 88 10.78 -17.41 -17.52
N MET A 89 11.16 -17.30 -16.24
CA MET A 89 10.23 -16.97 -15.16
C MET A 89 9.66 -15.57 -15.31
N ASN A 90 10.50 -14.58 -15.60
CA ASN A 90 10.05 -13.19 -15.81
C ASN A 90 9.05 -13.09 -16.96
N PHE A 91 9.28 -13.82 -18.06
CA PHE A 91 8.35 -13.87 -19.19
C PHE A 91 6.98 -14.40 -18.78
N TYR A 92 6.93 -15.55 -18.08
CA TYR A 92 5.65 -16.11 -17.63
C TYR A 92 4.97 -15.25 -16.57
N GLU A 93 5.73 -14.62 -15.67
CA GLU A 93 5.20 -13.69 -14.68
C GLU A 93 4.52 -12.49 -15.36
N GLU A 94 5.15 -11.90 -16.38
CA GLU A 94 4.57 -10.81 -17.14
C GLU A 94 3.26 -11.23 -17.83
N MET A 95 3.25 -12.39 -18.48
CA MET A 95 2.05 -12.94 -19.12
C MET A 95 0.93 -13.21 -18.10
N ALA A 96 1.27 -13.78 -16.95
CA ALA A 96 0.33 -14.04 -15.87
C ALA A 96 -0.29 -12.73 -15.37
N VAL A 97 0.51 -11.67 -15.14
CA VAL A 97 0.01 -10.36 -14.72
C VAL A 97 -0.96 -9.76 -15.74
N ARG A 98 -0.67 -9.89 -17.05
CA ARG A 98 -1.58 -9.41 -18.12
C ARG A 98 -2.93 -10.11 -18.08
N ILE A 99 -2.92 -11.45 -17.98
CA ILE A 99 -4.14 -12.27 -17.87
C ILE A 99 -4.92 -11.88 -16.62
N GLN A 100 -4.26 -11.84 -15.47
CA GLN A 100 -4.90 -11.53 -14.21
C GLN A 100 -5.47 -10.10 -14.18
N ARG A 101 -4.76 -9.11 -14.74
CA ARG A 101 -5.27 -7.72 -14.86
C ARG A 101 -6.56 -7.68 -15.67
N ARG A 102 -6.58 -8.38 -16.83
CA ARG A 102 -7.78 -8.46 -17.67
C ARG A 102 -8.94 -9.10 -16.93
N TRP A 103 -8.69 -10.23 -16.26
CA TRP A 103 -9.70 -10.96 -15.50
C TRP A 103 -10.27 -10.14 -14.33
N ARG A 104 -9.42 -9.49 -13.52
CA ARG A 104 -9.86 -8.61 -12.43
C ARG A 104 -10.77 -7.50 -12.94
N GLY A 105 -10.42 -6.89 -14.08
CA GLY A 105 -11.25 -5.87 -14.71
C GLY A 105 -12.61 -6.41 -15.19
N PHE A 106 -12.64 -7.59 -15.80
CA PHE A 106 -13.88 -8.27 -16.16
C PHE A 106 -14.75 -8.55 -14.93
N PHE A 107 -14.17 -9.15 -13.88
CA PHE A 107 -14.89 -9.55 -12.67
C PHE A 107 -15.57 -8.35 -12.00
N VAL A 108 -14.85 -7.23 -11.84
CA VAL A 108 -15.41 -6.00 -11.25
C VAL A 108 -16.59 -5.48 -12.06
N ARG A 109 -16.45 -5.37 -13.39
CA ARG A 109 -17.53 -4.86 -14.26
C ARG A 109 -18.75 -5.78 -14.33
N LYS A 110 -18.54 -7.10 -14.18
CA LYS A 110 -19.63 -8.08 -14.25
C LYS A 110 -20.36 -8.24 -12.92
N HIS A 111 -19.64 -8.28 -11.80
CA HIS A 111 -20.18 -8.74 -10.53
C HIS A 111 -20.21 -7.70 -9.42
N ILE A 112 -19.38 -6.65 -9.47
CA ILE A 112 -19.30 -5.64 -8.40
C ILE A 112 -20.00 -4.34 -8.83
N HIS A 113 -19.66 -3.81 -10.00
CA HIS A 113 -20.13 -2.48 -10.43
C HIS A 113 -21.11 -2.58 -11.60
N ASN A 114 -22.41 -2.56 -11.30
CA ASN A 114 -23.46 -2.41 -12.31
C ASN A 114 -23.72 -0.92 -12.57
N PHE A 115 -23.01 -0.37 -13.57
CA PHE A 115 -23.12 1.04 -13.96
C PHE A 115 -24.57 1.44 -14.30
N TYR A 116 -25.28 0.60 -15.06
CA TYR A 116 -26.64 0.90 -15.50
C TYR A 116 -27.64 0.91 -14.34
N ALA A 117 -27.51 -0.03 -13.39
CA ALA A 117 -28.33 -0.02 -12.18
C ALA A 117 -28.07 1.23 -11.33
N ARG A 118 -26.81 1.62 -11.15
CA ARG A 118 -26.46 2.85 -10.42
C ARG A 118 -26.98 4.10 -11.12
N LYS A 119 -26.83 4.19 -12.45
CA LYS A 119 -27.33 5.32 -13.23
C LYS A 119 -28.84 5.48 -13.09
N LYS A 120 -29.59 4.39 -13.28
CA LYS A 120 -31.05 4.37 -13.10
C LYS A 120 -31.47 4.80 -11.69
N TYR A 121 -30.76 4.34 -10.66
CA TYR A 121 -31.01 4.76 -9.27
C TYR A 121 -30.81 6.27 -9.10
N MET A 122 -29.72 6.82 -9.61
CA MET A 122 -29.42 8.25 -9.51
C MET A 122 -30.45 9.11 -10.25
N GLU A 123 -30.87 8.71 -11.44
CA GLU A 123 -31.92 9.41 -12.20
C GLU A 123 -33.25 9.42 -11.42
N GLY A 124 -33.67 8.28 -10.86
CA GLY A 124 -34.85 8.21 -10.00
C GLY A 124 -34.74 9.08 -8.74
N LEU A 125 -33.54 9.17 -8.17
CA LEU A 125 -33.27 10.00 -6.99
C LEU A 125 -33.37 11.50 -7.32
N VAL A 126 -32.92 11.92 -8.51
CA VAL A 126 -33.09 13.31 -8.99
C VAL A 126 -34.58 13.63 -9.14
N MET A 127 -35.34 12.79 -9.83
CA MET A 127 -36.79 12.98 -10.00
C MET A 127 -37.53 13.06 -8.65
N LYS A 128 -37.17 12.21 -7.69
CA LYS A 128 -37.76 12.23 -6.35
C LYS A 128 -37.41 13.50 -5.59
N ASN A 129 -36.16 13.96 -5.67
CA ASN A 129 -35.75 15.22 -5.04
C ASN A 129 -36.49 16.41 -5.64
N GLU A 130 -36.72 16.43 -6.96
CA GLU A 130 -37.52 17.47 -7.63
C GLU A 130 -38.99 17.44 -7.21
N LEU A 131 -39.55 16.25 -7.01
CA LEU A 131 -40.91 16.12 -6.48
C LEU A 131 -41.00 16.67 -5.06
N VAL A 132 -40.09 16.26 -4.17
CA VAL A 132 -40.06 16.73 -2.78
C VAL A 132 -39.89 18.25 -2.70
N ARG A 133 -39.05 18.85 -3.56
CA ARG A 133 -38.92 20.32 -3.63
C ARG A 133 -40.25 20.98 -3.99
N ARG A 134 -40.94 20.49 -5.03
CA ARG A 134 -42.24 21.03 -5.43
C ARG A 134 -43.30 20.87 -4.34
N GLU A 135 -43.31 19.75 -3.64
CA GLU A 135 -44.22 19.54 -2.50
C GLU A 135 -43.94 20.52 -1.36
N LEU A 136 -42.67 20.79 -1.06
CA LEU A 136 -42.28 21.78 -0.06
C LEU A 136 -42.70 23.20 -0.46
N ASP A 137 -42.52 23.58 -1.73
CA ASP A 137 -42.94 24.88 -2.25
C ASP A 137 -44.47 25.07 -2.11
N GLN A 138 -45.25 24.03 -2.45
CA GLN A 138 -46.71 24.05 -2.29
C GLN A 138 -47.15 24.17 -0.82
N LEU A 139 -46.48 23.47 0.10
CA LEU A 139 -46.76 23.57 1.52
C LEU A 139 -46.43 24.96 2.07
N GLU A 140 -45.33 25.57 1.61
CA GLU A 140 -44.98 26.94 1.99
C GLU A 140 -46.04 27.94 1.52
N GLU A 141 -46.52 27.81 0.28
CA GLU A 141 -47.61 28.62 -0.24
C GLU A 141 -48.91 28.47 0.56
N LEU A 142 -49.29 27.23 0.87
CA LEU A 142 -50.50 26.95 1.67
C LEU A 142 -50.39 27.57 3.06
N GLN A 143 -49.26 27.38 3.75
CA GLN A 143 -49.04 28.00 5.05
C GLN A 143 -49.06 29.52 4.98
N LYS A 144 -48.55 30.12 3.90
CA LYS A 144 -48.62 31.57 3.71
C LYS A 144 -50.07 32.04 3.55
N ARG A 145 -50.86 31.37 2.71
CA ARG A 145 -52.30 31.66 2.56
C ARG A 145 -53.05 31.51 3.87
N GLU A 146 -52.78 30.47 4.65
CA GLU A 146 -53.38 30.28 5.97
C GLU A 146 -53.04 31.42 6.92
N ARG A 147 -51.78 31.87 6.97
CA ARG A 147 -51.36 33.04 7.76
C ARG A 147 -52.09 34.30 7.31
N ASP A 148 -52.15 34.57 6.00
CA ASP A 148 -52.83 35.73 5.44
C ASP A 148 -54.33 35.71 5.77
N CYS A 149 -55.00 34.56 5.62
CA CYS A 149 -56.40 34.39 6.01
C CYS A 149 -56.62 34.60 7.51
N LEU A 150 -55.75 34.05 8.36
CA LEU A 150 -55.82 34.25 9.81
C LEU A 150 -55.66 35.73 10.18
N ASP A 151 -54.74 36.45 9.53
CA ASP A 151 -54.54 37.87 9.78
C ASP A 151 -55.74 38.70 9.28
N MET A 152 -56.31 38.38 8.12
CA MET A 152 -57.56 38.98 7.65
C MET A 152 -58.74 38.77 8.62
N VAL A 153 -58.86 37.56 9.20
CA VAL A 153 -59.88 37.26 10.21
C VAL A 153 -59.63 38.04 11.51
N LYS A 154 -58.37 38.14 11.97
CA LYS A 154 -58.01 38.97 13.13
C LYS A 154 -58.33 40.44 12.89
N GLU A 155 -58.03 40.97 11.71
CA GLU A 155 -58.37 42.35 11.35
C GLU A 155 -59.88 42.57 11.32
N HIS A 156 -60.64 41.68 10.69
CA HIS A 156 -62.09 41.78 10.62
C HIS A 156 -62.73 41.67 12.02
N THR A 157 -62.28 40.73 12.85
CA THR A 157 -62.77 40.57 14.23
C THR A 157 -62.41 41.79 15.10
N ALA A 158 -61.23 42.38 14.92
CA ALA A 158 -60.85 43.64 15.58
C ALA A 158 -61.75 44.80 15.16
N LYS A 159 -62.08 44.94 13.86
CA LYS A 159 -63.03 45.94 13.35
C LYS A 159 -64.43 45.75 13.93
N VAL A 160 -64.92 44.51 13.97
CA VAL A 160 -66.22 44.17 14.59
C VAL A 160 -66.23 44.51 16.08
N TYR A 161 -65.16 44.18 16.81
CA TYR A 161 -65.02 44.51 18.23
C TYR A 161 -65.01 46.02 18.48
N GLN A 162 -64.30 46.79 17.64
CA GLN A 162 -64.34 48.26 17.68
C GLN A 162 -65.75 48.79 17.42
N ALA A 163 -66.46 48.25 16.42
CA ALA A 163 -67.84 48.62 16.12
C ALA A 163 -68.79 48.33 17.30
N GLN A 164 -68.67 47.17 17.97
CA GLN A 164 -69.45 46.87 19.18
C GLN A 164 -69.23 47.92 20.28
N ARG A 165 -67.98 48.34 20.51
CA ARG A 165 -67.64 49.35 21.52
C ARG A 165 -68.16 50.75 21.17
N LEU A 166 -68.18 51.07 19.88
CA LEU A 166 -68.64 52.35 19.32
C LEU A 166 -70.10 52.34 18.88
N HIS A 167 -70.88 51.29 19.19
CA HIS A 167 -72.26 51.10 18.71
C HIS A 167 -73.19 52.28 19.06
N HIS A 168 -72.92 53.01 20.14
CA HIS A 168 -73.69 54.20 20.52
C HIS A 168 -73.54 55.38 19.52
N LEU A 169 -72.54 55.36 18.64
CA LEU A 169 -72.30 56.40 17.62
C LEU A 169 -73.09 56.15 16.32
N LEU A 170 -73.92 55.11 16.27
CA LEU A 170 -74.74 54.72 15.12
C LEU A 170 -75.89 55.71 14.87
N SER A 171 -76.21 55.97 13.59
CA SER A 171 -77.31 56.86 13.21
C SER A 171 -78.67 56.39 13.74
N THR A 172 -79.41 57.31 14.32
CA THR A 172 -80.82 57.09 14.70
C THR A 172 -81.75 57.68 13.64
N LYS A 173 -83.06 57.41 13.73
CA LYS A 173 -84.05 58.00 12.81
C LYS A 173 -84.09 59.53 12.86
N GLN A 174 -83.66 60.13 13.98
CA GLN A 174 -83.78 61.55 14.25
C GLN A 174 -82.45 62.31 14.12
N CYS A 175 -81.32 61.65 14.39
CA CYS A 175 -79.99 62.26 14.29
C CYS A 175 -79.01 61.33 13.55
N PRO A 176 -78.31 61.83 12.50
CA PRO A 176 -77.25 61.06 11.84
C PRO A 176 -76.07 60.84 12.80
N GLY A 177 -75.52 59.63 12.80
CA GLY A 177 -74.36 59.24 13.60
C GLY A 177 -73.08 59.85 13.06
N VAL A 178 -72.01 59.85 13.87
CA VAL A 178 -70.72 60.50 13.53
C VAL A 178 -70.15 59.98 12.20
N PHE A 179 -70.44 58.71 11.87
CA PHE A 179 -69.95 58.05 10.66
C PHE A 179 -70.92 58.14 9.45
N ASN A 180 -72.05 58.86 9.58
CA ASN A 180 -73.03 59.08 8.53
C ASN A 180 -73.24 60.58 8.26
N SER A 181 -72.19 61.23 7.75
CA SER A 181 -72.22 62.67 7.46
C SER A 181 -73.16 62.99 6.28
N PRO A 182 -74.03 64.01 6.40
CA PRO A 182 -74.93 64.46 5.32
C PRO A 182 -74.20 64.90 4.04
N PHE A 183 -72.90 65.19 4.14
CA PHE A 183 -72.08 65.65 3.02
C PHE A 183 -71.43 64.51 2.23
N ARG A 184 -71.59 63.25 2.66
CA ARG A 184 -71.13 62.09 1.87
C ARG A 184 -72.29 61.45 1.11
N PRO A 185 -72.06 61.03 -0.15
CA PRO A 185 -73.09 60.35 -0.95
C PRO A 185 -73.42 58.94 -0.42
N ALA A 186 -72.54 58.33 0.38
CA ALA A 186 -72.76 57.03 1.01
C ALA A 186 -72.21 56.99 2.46
N PRO A 187 -72.82 56.20 3.37
CA PRO A 187 -72.32 56.01 4.73
C PRO A 187 -70.88 55.47 4.76
N HIS A 188 -70.09 55.87 5.76
CA HIS A 188 -68.73 55.36 5.92
C HIS A 188 -68.72 53.86 6.25
N GLU A 189 -67.65 53.13 5.90
CA GLU A 189 -67.54 51.68 6.11
C GLU A 189 -67.82 51.28 7.57
N MET A 190 -67.37 52.09 8.52
CA MET A 190 -67.65 51.89 9.94
C MET A 190 -69.15 52.01 10.27
N GLU A 191 -69.89 52.94 9.67
CA GLU A 191 -71.35 53.06 9.86
C GLU A 191 -72.10 51.83 9.33
N LEU A 192 -71.66 51.29 8.19
CA LEU A 192 -72.22 50.06 7.62
C LEU A 192 -72.00 48.86 8.53
N LEU A 193 -70.79 48.73 9.09
CA LEU A 193 -70.47 47.68 10.07
C LEU A 193 -71.29 47.84 11.36
N LEU A 194 -71.42 49.07 11.88
CA LEU A 194 -72.23 49.37 13.07
C LEU A 194 -73.69 48.93 12.88
N ARG A 195 -74.27 49.11 11.68
CA ARG A 195 -75.66 48.67 11.37
C ARG A 195 -75.84 47.15 11.34
N GLN A 196 -74.78 46.41 11.02
CA GLN A 196 -74.81 44.94 10.93
C GLN A 196 -74.57 44.27 12.28
N VAL A 197 -73.80 44.93 13.16
CA VAL A 197 -73.44 44.40 14.47
C VAL A 197 -74.56 44.66 15.48
N LYS A 198 -74.97 43.65 16.23
CA LYS A 198 -75.94 43.80 17.32
C LYS A 198 -75.27 44.38 18.57
N TYR A 199 -75.87 45.40 19.19
CA TYR A 199 -75.42 45.91 20.48
C TYR A 199 -75.41 44.80 21.53
N GLN A 200 -74.26 44.63 22.19
CA GLN A 200 -74.17 43.83 23.41
C GLN A 200 -73.94 44.79 24.57
N ALA A 201 -74.82 44.73 25.58
CA ALA A 201 -74.62 45.49 26.81
C ALA A 201 -73.28 45.06 27.44
N PRO A 202 -72.42 46.00 27.88
CA PRO A 202 -71.20 45.65 28.59
C PRO A 202 -71.57 44.82 29.82
N THR A 203 -71.40 43.50 29.71
CA THR A 203 -71.53 42.63 30.88
C THR A 203 -70.38 43.05 31.78
N ARG A 204 -70.70 43.61 32.97
CA ARG A 204 -69.68 43.96 33.97
C ARG A 204 -68.78 42.75 34.12
N LEU A 205 -67.51 42.90 33.73
CA LEU A 205 -66.48 41.89 33.92
C LEU A 205 -66.57 41.43 35.38
N ALA A 206 -67.07 40.21 35.58
CA ALA A 206 -66.89 39.52 36.84
C ALA A 206 -65.38 39.51 37.11
N SER A 207 -65.03 39.81 38.37
CA SER A 207 -63.67 39.76 38.89
C SER A 207 -62.90 38.57 38.31
N ARG A 208 -61.66 38.81 37.86
CA ARG A 208 -60.66 37.79 37.54
C ARG A 208 -60.65 36.70 38.62
N GLY A 209 -61.47 35.68 38.42
CA GLY A 209 -61.50 34.46 39.20
C GLY A 209 -60.45 33.53 38.63
N LYS A 210 -59.49 33.16 39.48
CA LYS A 210 -58.51 32.09 39.29
C LYS A 210 -59.02 30.98 38.36
N ALA A 211 -58.52 30.96 37.12
CA ALA A 211 -58.59 29.78 36.28
C ALA A 211 -57.27 29.00 36.48
N CYS A 212 -57.45 27.79 36.99
CA CYS A 212 -56.44 26.82 37.33
C CYS A 212 -55.48 26.56 36.15
N LEU A 213 -54.18 26.56 36.43
CA LEU A 213 -53.17 25.98 35.55
C LEU A 213 -53.40 24.47 35.48
N LEU A 214 -54.04 23.98 34.42
CA LEU A 214 -54.03 22.57 34.06
C LEU A 214 -53.77 22.44 32.55
N GLY A 215 -52.50 22.16 32.24
CA GLY A 215 -52.12 21.18 31.23
C GLY A 215 -52.04 21.62 29.77
N ILE A 216 -50.94 22.27 29.38
CA ILE A 216 -50.14 21.81 28.23
C ILE A 216 -48.66 21.94 28.64
N PRO A 217 -47.84 20.88 28.57
CA PRO A 217 -46.42 20.98 28.85
C PRO A 217 -45.74 21.81 27.75
N SER A 218 -45.12 22.91 28.17
CA SER A 218 -44.17 23.66 27.36
C SER A 218 -42.91 22.84 27.13
N SER A 219 -42.43 22.90 25.89
CA SER A 219 -41.02 22.85 25.50
C SER A 219 -40.02 22.97 26.66
N THR A 220 -39.29 21.89 26.92
CA THR A 220 -37.97 21.94 27.56
C THR A 220 -37.00 22.71 26.67
N SER A 221 -36.58 23.90 27.12
CA SER A 221 -35.22 24.35 26.90
C SER A 221 -34.27 23.40 27.63
N SER A 222 -33.35 22.78 26.90
CA SER A 222 -32.26 21.99 27.47
C SER A 222 -30.98 22.81 27.35
N SER A 223 -30.53 23.38 28.46
CA SER A 223 -29.18 23.93 28.61
C SER A 223 -28.43 23.15 29.71
N PHE A 224 -27.36 22.46 29.28
CA PHE A 224 -26.13 22.03 29.99
C PHE A 224 -26.23 20.82 30.96
N PRO A 225 -25.26 19.87 30.98
CA PRO A 225 -23.87 20.13 31.44
C PRO A 225 -22.74 19.29 30.78
N ALA A 226 -21.50 19.61 31.16
CA ALA A 226 -20.28 18.90 30.81
C ALA A 226 -20.13 17.54 31.54
N THR A 227 -19.58 16.57 30.79
CA THR A 227 -18.61 15.51 31.14
C THR A 227 -18.81 14.66 32.41
N LEU A 228 -19.15 13.37 32.23
CA LEU A 228 -18.35 12.21 32.67
C LEU A 228 -19.03 10.87 32.31
N GLY A 229 -18.23 9.93 31.77
CA GLY A 229 -18.50 8.48 31.86
C GLY A 229 -19.15 7.83 30.63
N SER A 230 -18.33 7.33 29.70
CA SER A 230 -18.73 6.37 28.66
C SER A 230 -19.19 5.03 29.25
N PRO A 231 -20.27 4.44 28.70
CA PRO A 231 -20.37 2.99 28.55
C PRO A 231 -20.42 2.61 27.07
N LEU A 232 -19.32 1.96 26.68
CA LEU A 232 -19.10 1.14 25.49
C LEU A 232 -20.35 0.36 25.01
N ILE A 233 -21.10 0.90 24.03
CA ILE A 233 -22.00 0.10 23.19
C ILE A 233 -21.36 -0.06 21.82
N LYS A 234 -20.82 -1.27 21.69
CA LYS A 234 -20.33 -1.96 20.51
C LYS A 234 -21.20 -1.67 19.27
N THR A 235 -20.79 -0.72 18.45
CA THR A 235 -21.18 -0.71 17.04
C THR A 235 -20.51 -1.89 16.37
N SER A 236 -21.33 -2.87 16.03
CA SER A 236 -21.03 -3.99 15.17
C SER A 236 -20.18 -3.55 13.99
N ARG A 237 -18.98 -4.14 13.93
CA ARG A 237 -18.15 -4.34 12.73
C ARG A 237 -18.99 -4.17 11.46
N THR A 238 -18.72 -3.12 10.70
CA THR A 238 -18.91 -3.16 9.25
C THR A 238 -18.05 -4.29 8.74
N TYR A 239 -18.69 -5.45 8.54
CA TYR A 239 -18.10 -6.60 7.89
C TYR A 239 -17.81 -6.17 6.44
N SER A 240 -16.56 -5.83 6.20
CA SER A 240 -15.96 -5.78 4.89
C SER A 240 -16.25 -7.11 4.18
N SER A 241 -17.09 -7.07 3.16
CA SER A 241 -17.06 -8.05 2.07
C SER A 241 -16.28 -7.47 0.88
N ARG A 242 -15.07 -6.93 1.15
CA ARG A 242 -14.01 -7.03 0.15
C ARG A 242 -13.59 -8.50 0.12
N PRO A 243 -13.57 -9.19 -1.04
CA PRO A 243 -12.90 -10.47 -1.12
C PRO A 243 -11.42 -10.23 -0.81
N ILE A 244 -10.98 -10.64 0.38
CA ILE A 244 -9.58 -10.75 0.72
C ILE A 244 -9.02 -11.84 -0.19
N LEU A 245 -8.30 -11.43 -1.23
CA LEU A 245 -7.48 -12.33 -2.01
C LEU A 245 -6.53 -13.05 -1.04
N PRO A 246 -6.31 -14.37 -1.19
CA PRO A 246 -5.41 -15.09 -0.31
C PRO A 246 -4.05 -14.39 -0.28
N PRO A 247 -3.40 -14.26 0.89
CA PRO A 247 -2.08 -13.68 0.96
C PRO A 247 -1.17 -14.49 0.05
N ILE A 248 -0.64 -13.84 -0.99
CA ILE A 248 0.48 -14.37 -1.74
C ILE A 248 1.60 -14.49 -0.71
N GLY A 249 1.90 -15.71 -0.27
CA GLY A 249 3.04 -15.97 0.58
C GLY A 249 4.25 -15.32 -0.08
N ASN A 250 4.77 -14.26 0.54
CA ASN A 250 5.95 -13.58 0.06
C ASN A 250 7.15 -14.53 0.22
N LYS A 251 7.33 -15.45 -0.73
CA LYS A 251 8.58 -16.18 -0.94
C LYS A 251 9.73 -15.25 -1.40
N LYS A 252 9.61 -13.93 -1.20
CA LYS A 252 10.71 -12.97 -1.35
C LYS A 252 11.83 -13.21 -0.32
N GLN A 253 11.58 -13.91 0.78
CA GLN A 253 12.65 -14.36 1.69
C GLN A 253 13.35 -15.66 1.24
N GLN A 254 12.70 -16.52 0.45
CA GLN A 254 13.34 -17.74 -0.09
C GLN A 254 14.28 -17.44 -1.26
N VAL A 255 13.97 -16.45 -2.11
CA VAL A 255 14.85 -16.06 -3.22
C VAL A 255 16.11 -15.32 -2.74
N MET A 256 16.02 -14.54 -1.65
CA MET A 256 17.21 -13.96 -1.01
C MET A 256 18.08 -15.01 -0.31
N MET A 257 17.47 -16.01 0.36
CA MET A 257 18.23 -17.11 0.97
C MET A 257 18.95 -17.99 -0.07
N VAL A 258 18.33 -18.26 -1.23
CA VAL A 258 19.01 -19.00 -2.32
C VAL A 258 20.13 -18.17 -2.94
N LYS A 259 19.98 -16.84 -3.06
CA LYS A 259 21.08 -15.94 -3.46
C LYS A 259 22.24 -15.93 -2.44
N THR A 260 21.95 -15.97 -1.14
CA THR A 260 23.01 -15.95 -0.09
C THR A 260 23.68 -17.30 0.11
N LEU A 261 22.98 -18.41 -0.09
CA LEU A 261 23.58 -19.76 -0.07
C LEU A 261 24.47 -19.99 -1.31
N ALA A 262 24.05 -19.54 -2.49
CA ALA A 262 24.88 -19.60 -3.69
C ALA A 262 26.16 -18.76 -3.58
N ILE A 263 26.16 -17.66 -2.81
CA ILE A 263 27.36 -16.82 -2.60
C ILE A 263 28.28 -17.41 -1.51
N LYS A 264 27.75 -18.17 -0.54
CA LYS A 264 28.58 -18.85 0.47
C LYS A 264 29.33 -20.06 -0.08
N ASP A 265 28.76 -20.75 -1.07
CA ASP A 265 29.43 -21.88 -1.77
C ASP A 265 30.43 -21.43 -2.85
N ILE A 266 30.54 -20.11 -3.11
CA ILE A 266 31.51 -19.51 -4.05
C ILE A 266 32.86 -19.19 -3.35
N ASN A 267 32.91 -19.16 -2.01
CA ASN A 267 34.07 -18.74 -1.22
C ASN A 267 34.74 -19.87 -0.41
N LYS A 268 34.48 -21.15 -0.74
CA LYS A 268 35.18 -22.32 -0.20
C LYS A 268 35.78 -23.13 -1.33
#